data_AF-A0A1W9MUP9-F1
#
_entry.id   AF-A0A1W9MUP9-F1
#
_cell.length_a   1.000
_cell.length_b   1.000
_cell.length_c   1.000
_cell.angle_alpha   90.00
_cell.angle_beta   90.00
_cell.angle_gamma   90.00
#
_symmetry.space_group_name_H-M   'P 1'
#
loop_
_entity.id
_entity.type
_entity.pdbx_description
1 polymer ?
#
loop_
_entity_poly.entity_id
_entity_poly.type
_entity_poly.pdbx_seq_one_letter_code
_entity_poly.pdbx_strand_id
1 'polypeptide(L)'
;MKLAYEACFEKDLKNISDKNLLKKIKSTIEEIRKTDKLSSISNLKKLRGYETFYRIRIGDYRIGIEIIEDCVIFTRVLHRKEVYRYFP
;
A
#
# COMPACT_ATOMS: atom_id res chain seq x y z
N MET A 1 14.44 0.43 5.76
CA MET A 1 13.08 -0.09 6.01
C MET A 1 12.95 -1.56 5.61
N LYS A 2 12.41 -2.39 6.50
CA LYS A 2 11.97 -3.77 6.20
C LYS A 2 10.59 -3.75 5.55
N LEU A 3 10.32 -4.69 4.65
CA LEU A 3 9.00 -4.86 4.02
C LEU A 3 8.39 -6.19 4.41
N ALA A 4 7.10 -6.18 4.77
CA ALA A 4 6.29 -7.36 5.03
C ALA A 4 4.98 -7.28 4.24
N TYR A 5 4.33 -8.42 4.01
CA TYR A 5 3.11 -8.51 3.21
C TYR A 5 2.09 -9.38 3.95
N GLU A 6 0.88 -8.87 4.11
CA GLU A 6 -0.23 -9.66 4.62
C GLU A 6 -0.77 -10.62 3.57
N ALA A 7 -1.32 -11.75 4.01
CA ALA A 7 -1.92 -12.73 3.10
C ALA A 7 -3.07 -12.14 2.26
N CYS A 8 -3.79 -11.15 2.80
CA CYS A 8 -4.82 -10.43 2.05
C CYS A 8 -4.24 -9.59 0.92
N PHE A 9 -3.08 -8.94 1.12
CA PHE A 9 -2.42 -8.18 0.07
C PHE A 9 -2.02 -9.07 -1.10
N GLU A 10 -1.47 -10.26 -0.83
CA GLU A 10 -1.14 -11.22 -1.89
C GLU A 10 -2.38 -11.71 -2.65
N LYS A 11 -3.49 -11.97 -1.94
CA LYS A 11 -4.77 -12.34 -2.57
C LYS A 11 -5.31 -11.21 -3.44
N ASP A 12 -5.28 -9.99 -2.95
CA ASP A 12 -5.71 -8.79 -3.69
C ASP A 12 -4.89 -8.64 -4.99
N LEU A 13 -3.58 -8.84 -4.94
CA LEU A 13 -2.71 -8.81 -6.13
C LEU A 13 -3.08 -9.87 -7.17
N LYS A 14 -3.44 -11.09 -6.74
CA LYS A 14 -3.87 -12.17 -7.64
C LYS A 14 -5.18 -11.85 -8.35
N ASN A 15 -6.03 -11.02 -7.76
CA ASN A 15 -7.30 -10.59 -8.34
C ASN A 15 -7.14 -9.43 -9.34
N ILE A 16 -5.95 -8.82 -9.44
CA ILE A 16 -5.68 -7.74 -10.38
C ILE A 16 -5.17 -8.32 -11.71
N SER A 17 -5.95 -8.18 -12.78
CA SER A 17 -5.57 -8.57 -14.14
C SER A 17 -4.84 -7.47 -14.93
N ASP A 18 -4.92 -6.21 -14.48
CA ASP A 18 -4.27 -5.07 -15.14
C ASP A 18 -2.75 -5.09 -14.93
N LYS A 19 -2.03 -5.46 -15.99
CA LYS A 19 -0.56 -5.53 -16.02
C LYS A 19 0.10 -4.16 -15.79
N ASN A 20 -0.50 -3.07 -16.24
CA ASN A 20 0.06 -1.74 -16.05
C ASN A 20 -0.05 -1.31 -14.60
N LEU A 21 -1.17 -1.63 -13.95
CA LEU A 21 -1.33 -1.42 -12.51
C LEU A 21 -0.32 -2.25 -11.71
N LEU A 22 -0.15 -3.54 -12.02
CA LEU A 22 0.84 -4.39 -11.35
C LEU A 22 2.27 -3.84 -11.49
N LYS A 23 2.64 -3.31 -12.67
CA LYS A 23 3.92 -2.63 -12.86
C LYS A 23 4.07 -1.39 -11.97
N LYS A 24 3.02 -0.56 -11.87
CA LYS A 24 3.03 0.61 -10.98
C LYS A 24 3.17 0.22 -9.52
N ILE A 25 2.41 -0.78 -9.05
CA ILE A 25 2.50 -1.30 -7.68
C ILE A 25 3.92 -1.79 -7.40
N LYS A 26 4.51 -2.57 -8.32
CA LYS A 26 5.90 -3.03 -8.18
C LYS A 26 6.89 -1.87 -8.09
N SER A 27 6.76 -0.84 -8.95
CA SER A 27 7.62 0.35 -8.87
C SER A 27 7.51 1.04 -7.52
N THR A 28 6.29 1.21 -7.02
CA THR A 28 6.04 1.81 -5.70
C THR A 28 6.68 1.00 -4.57
N ILE A 29 6.57 -0.34 -4.59
CA ILE A 29 7.22 -1.19 -3.58
C ILE A 29 8.75 -1.04 -3.62
N GLU A 30 9.35 -1.02 -4.81
CA GLU A 30 10.80 -0.84 -4.96
C GLU A 30 11.28 0.56 -4.57
N GLU A 31 10.49 1.59 -4.82
CA GLU A 31 10.75 2.96 -4.35
C GLU A 31 10.75 3.04 -2.82
N ILE A 32 9.77 2.40 -2.17
CA ILE A 32 9.69 2.35 -0.70
C ILE A 32 10.88 1.56 -0.13
N ARG A 33 11.27 0.44 -0.77
CA ARG A 33 12.44 -0.35 -0.36
C ARG A 33 13.73 0.48 -0.33
N LYS A 34 13.89 1.38 -1.30
CA LYS A 34 15.09 2.24 -1.45
C LYS A 34 15.05 3.51 -0.61
N THR A 35 13.91 3.79 0.02
CA THR A 35 13.69 5.02 0.77
C THR A 35 13.92 4.78 2.25
N ASP A 36 14.69 5.66 2.88
CA ASP A 36 14.95 5.60 4.32
C ASP A 36 13.93 6.38 5.16
N LYS A 37 13.09 7.20 4.52
CA LYS A 37 12.14 8.10 5.21
C LYS A 37 10.74 8.04 4.63
N LEU A 38 9.74 7.85 5.50
CA LEU A 38 8.31 7.92 5.19
C LEU A 38 7.89 9.15 4.37
N SER A 39 8.47 10.31 4.69
CA SER A 39 8.14 11.59 4.03
C SER A 39 8.47 11.61 2.54
N SER A 40 9.38 10.74 2.10
CA SER A 40 9.80 10.65 0.71
C SER A 40 8.91 9.70 -0.12
N ILE A 41 8.00 8.96 0.53
CA ILE A 41 7.07 8.07 -0.16
C ILE A 41 6.00 8.92 -0.84
N SER A 42 6.01 8.93 -2.16
CA SER A 42 5.05 9.68 -2.96
C SER A 42 3.62 9.19 -2.73
N ASN A 43 2.64 10.11 -2.76
CA ASN A 43 1.22 9.80 -2.64
C ASN A 43 0.79 9.10 -1.32
N LEU A 44 1.64 9.14 -0.30
CA LEU A 44 1.36 8.61 1.03
C LEU A 44 0.47 9.58 1.83
N LYS A 45 -0.57 9.04 2.47
CA LYS A 45 -1.42 9.81 3.40
C LYS A 45 -1.78 8.97 4.62
N LYS A 46 -1.58 9.53 5.82
CA LYS A 46 -2.02 8.91 7.08
C LYS A 46 -3.54 8.79 7.11
N LEU A 47 -4.05 7.66 7.56
CA LEU A 47 -5.49 7.47 7.77
C LEU A 47 -5.93 8.17 9.06
N ARG A 48 -7.14 8.74 9.05
CA ARG A 48 -7.70 9.36 10.25
C ARG A 48 -8.24 8.28 11.18
N GLY A 49 -8.01 8.42 12.48
CA GLY A 49 -8.45 7.44 13.48
C GLY A 49 -7.49 6.27 13.70
N TYR A 50 -6.33 6.26 13.03
CA TYR A 50 -5.32 5.21 13.17
C TYR A 50 -3.94 5.82 13.43
N GLU A 51 -3.16 5.17 14.30
CA GLU A 51 -1.84 5.66 14.68
C GLU A 51 -0.76 5.29 13.66
N THR A 52 -0.82 4.05 13.15
CA THR A 52 0.22 3.41 12.33
C THR A 52 -0.21 3.19 10.88
N PHE A 53 -1.48 3.46 10.53
CA PHE A 53 -2.00 3.17 9.19
C PHE A 53 -1.92 4.34 8.22
N TYR A 54 -1.51 4.01 7.01
CA TYR A 54 -1.38 4.93 5.89
C TYR A 54 -1.95 4.31 4.62
N ARG A 55 -2.10 5.16 3.61
CA ARG A 55 -2.55 4.77 2.29
C ARG A 55 -1.70 5.42 1.22
N ILE A 56 -1.33 4.64 0.21
CA ILE A 56 -0.70 5.13 -1.01
C ILE A 56 -1.73 5.12 -2.14
N ARG A 57 -1.83 6.23 -2.87
CA ARG A 57 -2.71 6.33 -4.05
C ARG A 57 -1.95 5.92 -5.32
N ILE A 58 -2.51 4.98 -6.07
CA ILE A 58 -2.05 4.59 -7.42
C ILE A 58 -3.24 4.63 -8.38
N GLY A 59 -3.44 5.78 -9.05
CA GLY A 59 -4.60 5.99 -9.92
C GLY A 59 -5.91 5.82 -9.15
N ASP A 60 -6.72 4.83 -9.57
CA ASP A 60 -7.97 4.45 -8.90
C ASP A 60 -7.80 3.40 -7.79
N TYR A 61 -6.60 2.83 -7.62
CA TYR A 61 -6.31 1.88 -6.56
C TYR A 61 -5.66 2.54 -5.35
N ARG A 62 -5.85 1.92 -4.21
CA ARG A 62 -5.31 2.35 -2.92
C ARG A 62 -4.62 1.17 -2.28
N ILE A 63 -3.36 1.38 -1.92
CA ILE A 63 -2.58 0.43 -1.13
C ILE A 63 -2.72 0.85 0.33
N GLY A 64 -3.17 -0.07 1.17
CA GLY A 64 -3.10 0.05 2.62
C GLY A 64 -1.76 -0.44 3.11
N ILE A 65 -1.12 0.38 3.93
CA ILE A 65 0.11 0.00 4.62
C ILE A 65 -0.01 0.35 6.09
N GLU A 66 0.57 -0.50 6.91
CA GLU A 66 0.83 -0.23 8.31
C GLU A 66 2.33 -0.04 8.50
N ILE A 67 2.71 0.93 9.32
CA ILE A 67 4.11 1.25 9.55
C ILE A 67 4.36 1.19 11.04
N ILE A 68 5.21 0.24 11.44
CA ILE A 68 5.58 -0.04 12.82
C ILE A 68 7.11 0.01 12.86
N GLU A 69 7.64 0.95 13.64
CA GLU A 69 9.09 1.20 13.75
C GLU A 69 9.74 1.42 12.36
N ASP A 70 10.60 0.50 11.92
CA ASP A 70 11.26 0.53 10.60
C ASP A 70 10.70 -0.53 9.63
N CYS A 71 9.49 -1.04 9.90
CA CYS A 71 8.80 -2.03 9.08
C CYS A 71 7.58 -1.42 8.37
N VAL A 72 7.49 -1.63 7.05
CA VAL A 72 6.31 -1.32 6.25
C VAL A 72 5.60 -2.63 5.91
N ILE A 73 4.38 -2.77 6.43
CA ILE A 73 3.52 -3.93 6.24
C ILE A 73 2.46 -3.57 5.21
N PHE A 74 2.48 -4.22 4.05
CA PHE A 74 1.46 -4.08 3.02
C PHE A 74 0.24 -4.92 3.40
N THR A 75 -0.87 -4.26 3.69
CA THR A 75 -2.07 -4.93 4.21
C THR A 75 -3.07 -5.29 3.13
N ARG A 76 -3.39 -4.33 2.22
CA ARG A 76 -4.41 -4.47 1.17
C ARG A 76 -4.09 -3.66 -0.07
N VAL A 77 -4.58 -4.09 -1.23
CA VAL A 77 -4.60 -3.27 -2.46
C VAL A 77 -5.96 -3.36 -3.13
N LEU A 78 -6.72 -2.28 -3.04
CA LEU A 78 -8.13 -2.29 -3.42
C LEU A 78 -8.47 -1.14 -4.36
N HIS A 79 -9.43 -1.38 -5.25
CA HIS A 79 -9.98 -0.33 -6.08
C HIS A 79 -10.74 0.70 -5.21
N ARG A 80 -10.81 1.97 -5.63
CA ARG A 80 -11.44 3.07 -4.87
C ARG A 80 -12.84 2.76 -4.35
N LYS A 81 -13.58 1.97 -5.12
CA LYS A 81 -14.97 1.60 -4.85
C LYS A 81 -15.08 0.54 -3.74
N GLU A 82 -14.03 -0.24 -3.52
CA GLU A 82 -14.01 -1.37 -2.59
C GLU A 82 -13.36 -1.03 -1.26
N VAL A 83 -12.51 0.00 -1.23
CA VAL A 83 -11.87 0.51 -0.01
C VAL A 83 -12.89 0.77 1.09
N TYR A 84 -14.02 1.41 0.79
CA TYR A 84 -15.04 1.70 1.81
C TYR A 84 -15.74 0.47 2.42
N ARG A 85 -15.55 -0.74 1.84
CA ARG A 85 -16.13 -1.99 2.37
C ARG A 85 -15.17 -2.82 3.22
N TYR A 86 -13.86 -2.63 3.05
CA TYR A 86 -12.85 -3.58 3.55
C TYR A 86 -11.65 -2.94 4.25
N PHE A 87 -11.49 -1.63 4.09
CA PHE A 87 -10.49 -0.83 4.80
C PHE A 87 -11.14 -0.28 6.07
N PRO A 88 -10.34 0.19 7.00
CA PRO A 88 -10.61 1.49 7.59
C PRO A 88 -10.45 2.68 6.64
#